data_AF-A0A373DC97-F1
#
_entry.id   AF-A0A373DC97-F1
#
_cell.length_a   1.000
_cell.length_b   1.000
_cell.length_c   1.000
_cell.angle_alpha   90.00
_cell.angle_beta   90.00
_cell.angle_gamma   90.00
#
_symmetry.space_group_name_H-M   'P 1'
#
loop_
_entity.id
_entity.type
_entity.pdbx_description
1 polymer ?
#
loop_
_entity_poly.entity_id
_entity_poly.type
_entity_poly.pdbx_seq_one_letter_code
_entity_poly.pdbx_strand_id
1 'polypeptide(L)'
;MYIPVFWKDRIVQYPRRVSVVDLGNGVKEWTPAPGEIHQKGTQQSATNFGNEDMGILEGNLIAATNAIHLRLIQESVDDLRGQILTATLTNSLKYPATNSAKTITLPKIVNKTDYKVDIEVTEADGPVEYAEVFDKALNAFKVRYYGSAKNVTLKLHVIGGLY
;
A
#
# COMPACT_ATOMS: atom_id res chain seq x y z
N MET A 1 12.79 -15.96 1.78
CA MET A 1 13.27 -14.97 2.75
C MET A 1 14.77 -15.12 2.87
N TYR A 2 15.53 -14.06 2.62
CA TYR A 2 16.99 -14.08 2.77
C TYR A 2 17.35 -14.25 4.25
N ILE A 3 18.35 -15.07 4.56
CA ILE A 3 18.83 -15.33 5.92
C ILE A 3 20.27 -14.81 5.96
N PRO A 4 20.57 -13.78 6.76
CA PRO A 4 21.92 -13.21 6.83
C PRO A 4 22.89 -14.21 7.45
N VAL A 5 24.12 -14.25 6.94
CA VAL A 5 25.20 -15.00 7.58
C VAL A 5 25.89 -14.09 8.59
N PHE A 6 26.00 -14.55 9.83
CA PHE A 6 26.77 -13.83 10.84
C PHE A 6 28.25 -14.17 10.70
N TRP A 7 28.94 -13.39 9.87
CA TRP A 7 30.37 -13.53 9.62
C TRP A 7 31.19 -13.25 10.88
N LYS A 8 32.24 -14.05 11.07
CA LYS A 8 33.13 -14.00 12.23
C LYS A 8 34.57 -14.07 11.78
N ASP A 9 35.40 -13.16 12.26
CA ASP A 9 36.83 -13.25 12.04
C ASP A 9 37.42 -14.34 12.94
N ARG A 10 38.50 -14.97 12.46
CA ARG A 10 39.22 -15.97 13.24
C ARG A 10 40.07 -15.27 14.30
N ILE A 11 39.92 -15.70 15.56
CA ILE A 11 40.71 -15.19 16.70
C ILE A 11 41.60 -16.33 17.22
N VAL A 12 42.90 -16.06 17.30
CA VAL A 12 43.93 -17.01 17.72
C VAL A 12 44.90 -16.35 18.69
N GLN A 13 45.54 -17.15 19.54
CA GLN A 13 46.49 -16.68 20.55
C GLN A 13 47.69 -15.92 19.95
N TYR A 14 48.21 -16.39 18.80
CA TYR A 14 49.35 -15.78 18.12
C TYR A 14 49.03 -15.49 16.65
N PRO A 15 48.45 -14.31 16.34
CA PRO A 15 48.17 -13.91 14.97
C PRO A 15 49.43 -13.86 14.11
N ARG A 16 49.35 -14.37 12.87
CA ARG A 16 50.42 -14.36 11.87
C ARG A 16 51.72 -15.10 12.26
N ARG A 17 51.71 -15.89 13.33
CA ARG A 17 52.84 -16.76 13.68
C ARG A 17 52.88 -18.00 12.80
N VAL A 18 54.08 -18.39 12.39
CA VAL A 18 54.36 -19.58 11.58
C VAL A 18 55.40 -20.45 12.29
N SER A 19 55.29 -21.76 12.10
CA SER A 19 56.35 -22.72 12.37
C SER A 19 57.14 -22.93 11.09
N VAL A 20 58.46 -22.99 11.22
CA VAL A 20 59.37 -23.18 10.08
C VAL A 20 60.20 -24.43 10.32
N VAL A 21 60.13 -25.38 9.40
CA VAL A 21 60.93 -26.61 9.41
C VAL A 21 61.89 -26.57 8.24
N ASP A 22 63.18 -26.75 8.49
CA ASP A 22 64.20 -26.85 7.45
C ASP A 22 64.20 -28.27 6.87
N LEU A 23 63.99 -28.41 5.56
CA LEU A 23 63.97 -29.68 4.85
C LEU A 23 65.32 -30.00 4.18
N GLY A 24 66.32 -29.14 4.35
CA GLY A 24 67.61 -29.23 3.69
C GLY A 24 67.63 -28.60 2.29
N ASN A 25 68.83 -28.46 1.71
CA ASN A 25 69.06 -27.86 0.38
C ASN A 25 68.44 -26.46 0.18
N GLY A 26 68.30 -25.69 1.25
CA GLY A 26 67.72 -24.34 1.22
C GLY A 26 66.18 -24.30 1.17
N VAL A 27 65.51 -25.45 1.24
CA VAL A 27 64.04 -25.54 1.24
C VAL A 27 63.53 -25.50 2.68
N LYS A 28 62.55 -24.62 2.94
CA LYS A 28 61.89 -24.51 4.24
C LYS A 28 60.39 -24.67 4.09
N GLU A 29 59.79 -25.47 4.95
CA GLU A 29 58.35 -25.59 5.07
C GLU A 29 57.82 -24.58 6.08
N TRP A 30 56.79 -23.83 5.69
CA TRP A 30 56.17 -22.80 6.51
C TRP A 30 54.72 -23.20 6.77
N THR A 31 54.40 -23.47 8.04
CA THR A 31 53.04 -23.83 8.45
C THR A 31 52.50 -22.82 9.46
N PRO A 32 51.20 -22.45 9.41
CA PRO A 32 50.63 -21.58 10.42
C PRO A 32 50.73 -22.20 11.82
N ALA A 33 51.23 -21.44 12.79
CA ALA A 33 51.38 -21.87 14.19
C ALA A 33 50.57 -20.97 15.15
N PRO A 34 49.23 -20.94 15.01
CA PRO A 34 48.37 -19.95 15.67
C PRO A 34 48.29 -20.08 17.20
N GLY A 35 48.74 -21.21 17.78
CA GLY A 35 48.48 -21.55 19.18
C GLY A 35 47.02 -21.92 19.39
N GLU A 36 46.48 -21.59 20.57
CA GLU A 36 45.07 -21.81 20.88
C GLU A 36 44.15 -20.98 19.96
N ILE A 37 43.05 -21.60 19.51
CA ILE A 37 42.04 -20.93 18.67
C ILE A 37 40.87 -20.53 19.57
N HIS A 38 40.76 -19.24 19.89
CA HIS A 38 39.69 -18.71 20.73
C HIS A 38 38.37 -18.55 19.96
N GLN A 39 38.42 -18.26 18.66
CA GLN A 39 37.24 -18.19 17.81
C GLN A 39 37.52 -18.78 16.43
N LYS A 40 36.71 -19.76 16.03
CA LYS A 40 36.71 -20.26 14.66
C LYS A 40 36.04 -19.21 13.76
N GLY A 41 36.78 -18.71 12.77
CA GLY A 41 36.25 -17.75 11.79
C GLY A 41 35.37 -18.43 10.74
N THR A 42 34.59 -17.62 10.03
CA THR A 42 33.85 -17.97 8.82
C THR A 42 34.75 -17.90 7.58
N GLN A 43 34.19 -18.27 6.42
CA GLN A 43 34.95 -18.34 5.16
C GLN A 43 35.44 -16.97 4.66
N GLN A 44 34.76 -15.89 5.06
CA GLN A 44 35.07 -14.51 4.65
C GLN A 44 35.18 -13.57 5.85
N SER A 45 35.71 -12.36 5.60
CA SER A 45 35.91 -11.31 6.60
C SER A 45 34.60 -10.82 7.21
N ALA A 46 34.56 -10.74 8.54
CA ALA A 46 33.38 -10.28 9.27
C ALA A 46 32.97 -8.85 8.94
N THR A 47 33.93 -7.94 8.80
CA THR A 47 33.63 -6.53 8.53
C THR A 47 33.01 -6.32 7.15
N ASN A 48 33.66 -6.82 6.09
CA ASN A 48 33.22 -6.52 4.72
C ASN A 48 31.94 -7.28 4.38
N PHE A 49 31.93 -8.60 4.60
CA PHE A 49 30.77 -9.43 4.26
C PHE A 49 29.63 -9.29 5.27
N GLY A 50 29.93 -8.95 6.53
CA GLY A 50 28.89 -8.59 7.50
C GLY A 50 28.14 -7.33 7.09
N ASN A 51 28.85 -6.30 6.61
CA ASN A 51 28.21 -5.10 6.08
C ASN A 51 27.39 -5.38 4.81
N GLU A 52 27.92 -6.22 3.91
CA GLU A 52 27.21 -6.62 2.70
C GLU A 52 25.93 -7.40 3.02
N ASP A 53 26.00 -8.45 3.83
CA ASP A 53 24.84 -9.28 4.19
C ASP A 53 23.76 -8.47 4.93
N MET A 54 24.17 -7.57 5.85
CA MET A 54 23.24 -6.69 6.53
C MET A 54 22.64 -5.65 5.58
N GLY A 55 23.42 -5.12 4.64
CA GLY A 55 22.91 -4.22 3.60
C GLY A 55 21.89 -4.90 2.66
N ILE A 56 22.11 -6.17 2.31
CA ILE A 56 21.15 -6.97 1.54
C ILE A 56 19.86 -7.18 2.33
N LEU A 57 19.97 -7.51 3.62
CA LEU A 57 18.81 -7.67 4.49
C LEU A 57 18.01 -6.37 4.62
N GLU A 58 18.70 -5.25 4.87
CA GLU A 58 18.09 -3.92 5.00
C GLU A 58 17.40 -3.51 3.68
N GLY A 59 18.05 -3.71 2.54
CA GLY A 59 17.45 -3.45 1.22
C GLY A 59 16.17 -4.24 0.99
N ASN A 60 16.15 -5.52 1.37
CA ASN A 60 14.94 -6.35 1.31
C ASN A 60 13.84 -5.86 2.25
N LEU A 61 14.19 -5.42 3.46
CA LEU A 61 13.24 -4.87 4.43
C LEU A 61 12.62 -3.57 3.90
N ILE A 62 13.44 -2.65 3.37
CA ILE A 62 12.98 -1.41 2.76
C ILE A 62 12.06 -1.69 1.57
N ALA A 63 12.42 -2.65 0.71
CA ALA A 63 11.57 -3.05 -0.41
C ALA A 63 10.21 -3.59 0.05
N ALA A 64 10.18 -4.40 1.11
CA ALA A 64 8.93 -4.91 1.68
C ALA A 64 8.07 -3.79 2.29
N THR A 65 8.67 -2.86 3.04
CA THR A 65 7.98 -1.69 3.58
C THR A 65 7.42 -0.79 2.48
N ASN A 66 8.19 -0.56 1.41
CA ASN A 66 7.73 0.20 0.26
C ASN A 66 6.58 -0.49 -0.46
N ALA A 67 6.59 -1.82 -0.59
CA ALA A 67 5.46 -2.57 -1.15
C ALA A 67 4.17 -2.37 -0.32
N ILE A 68 4.28 -2.33 1.01
CA ILE A 68 3.14 -2.02 1.91
C ILE A 68 2.65 -0.59 1.67
N HIS A 69 3.54 0.39 1.62
CA HIS A 69 3.16 1.79 1.36
C HIS A 69 2.53 1.98 -0.02
N LEU A 70 3.06 1.32 -1.07
CA LEU A 70 2.48 1.35 -2.41
C LEU A 70 1.06 0.80 -2.42
N ARG A 71 0.77 -0.26 -1.65
CA ARG A 71 -0.60 -0.77 -1.50
C ARG A 71 -1.53 0.27 -0.87
N LEU A 72 -1.10 0.94 0.21
CA LEU A 72 -1.90 2.00 0.85
C LEU A 72 -2.17 3.17 -0.09
N ILE A 73 -1.17 3.55 -0.91
CA ILE A 73 -1.35 4.57 -1.94
C ILE A 73 -2.34 4.10 -3.00
N GLN A 74 -2.26 2.86 -3.46
CA GLN A 74 -3.20 2.30 -4.43
C GLN A 74 -4.63 2.30 -3.90
N GLU A 75 -4.82 1.96 -2.61
CA GLU A 75 -6.13 2.04 -1.94
C GLU A 75 -6.67 3.48 -1.92
N SER A 76 -5.83 4.48 -1.64
CA SER A 76 -6.21 5.89 -1.73
C SER A 76 -6.55 6.33 -3.17
N VAL A 77 -5.81 5.85 -4.17
CA VAL A 77 -6.12 6.11 -5.59
C VAL A 77 -7.46 5.48 -5.99
N ASP A 78 -7.75 4.27 -5.50
CA ASP A 78 -9.02 3.61 -5.78
C ASP A 78 -10.21 4.30 -5.08
N ASP A 79 -9.98 4.97 -3.96
CA ASP A 79 -10.97 5.85 -3.31
C ASP A 79 -11.25 7.11 -4.16
N LEU A 80 -10.22 7.70 -4.76
CA LEU A 80 -10.34 8.85 -5.67
C LEU A 80 -11.05 8.50 -6.99
N ARG A 81 -10.85 7.30 -7.51
CA ARG A 81 -11.59 6.81 -8.70
C ARG A 81 -13.10 6.78 -8.46
N GLY A 82 -13.50 6.55 -7.21
CA GLY A 82 -14.90 6.53 -6.80
C GLY A 82 -15.71 5.44 -7.49
N GLN A 83 -17.03 5.64 -7.51
CA GLN A 83 -18.00 4.78 -8.18
C GLN A 83 -19.07 5.63 -8.87
N ILE A 84 -19.53 5.18 -10.03
CA ILE A 84 -20.56 5.85 -10.82
C ILE A 84 -21.85 5.05 -10.72
N LEU A 85 -22.96 5.73 -10.43
CA LEU A 85 -24.27 5.15 -10.29
C LEU A 85 -25.27 5.87 -11.19
N THR A 86 -26.27 5.15 -11.67
CA THR A 86 -27.38 5.75 -12.41
C THR A 86 -28.66 5.60 -11.59
N ALA A 87 -29.41 6.68 -11.44
CA ALA A 87 -30.64 6.71 -10.66
C ALA A 87 -31.74 7.47 -11.40
N THR A 88 -32.88 6.80 -11.62
CA THR A 88 -34.09 7.45 -12.11
C THR A 88 -34.98 7.88 -10.94
N LEU A 89 -35.35 9.15 -10.92
CA LEU A 89 -36.25 9.78 -9.96
C LEU A 89 -37.57 10.14 -10.66
N THR A 90 -38.69 9.93 -9.96
CA THR A 90 -40.03 10.20 -10.48
C THR A 90 -40.77 11.21 -9.60
N ASN A 91 -41.49 12.16 -10.20
CA ASN A 91 -42.36 13.10 -9.50
C ASN A 91 -43.79 12.96 -10.02
N SER A 92 -44.73 12.72 -9.10
CA SER A 92 -46.16 12.64 -9.42
C SER A 92 -46.96 13.84 -8.93
N LEU A 93 -46.34 14.74 -8.16
CA LEU A 93 -46.99 15.93 -7.63
C LEU A 93 -46.96 17.08 -8.65
N LYS A 94 -47.95 17.97 -8.54
CA LYS A 94 -47.98 19.19 -9.34
C LYS A 94 -46.97 20.20 -8.79
N TYR A 95 -46.16 20.77 -9.68
CA TYR A 95 -45.23 21.85 -9.35
C TYR A 95 -45.96 22.99 -8.59
N PRO A 96 -45.36 23.56 -7.52
CA PRO A 96 -43.98 23.38 -7.05
C PRO A 96 -43.76 22.23 -6.05
N ALA A 97 -44.80 21.45 -5.72
CA ALA A 97 -44.63 20.29 -4.86
C ALA A 97 -43.86 19.16 -5.57
N THR A 98 -43.03 18.43 -4.83
CA THR A 98 -42.21 17.33 -5.35
C THR A 98 -42.16 16.16 -4.37
N ASN A 99 -42.25 14.93 -4.89
CA ASN A 99 -42.00 13.70 -4.16
C ASN A 99 -40.87 12.86 -4.79
N SER A 100 -39.94 13.53 -5.47
CA SER A 100 -38.84 12.90 -6.22
C SER A 100 -37.77 12.21 -5.37
N ALA A 101 -37.83 12.32 -4.05
CA ALA A 101 -36.81 11.79 -3.15
C ALA A 101 -36.66 10.27 -3.28
N LYS A 102 -35.41 9.84 -3.49
CA LYS A 102 -35.06 8.42 -3.63
C LYS A 102 -33.81 8.10 -2.81
N THR A 103 -33.87 6.98 -2.08
CA THR A 103 -32.70 6.41 -1.39
C THR A 103 -31.86 5.61 -2.38
N ILE A 104 -30.56 5.88 -2.40
CA ILE A 104 -29.57 5.18 -3.22
C ILE A 104 -28.61 4.46 -2.28
N THR A 105 -28.46 3.16 -2.50
CA THR A 105 -27.49 2.32 -1.79
C THR A 105 -26.21 2.24 -2.62
N LEU A 106 -25.06 2.36 -1.97
CA LEU A 106 -23.77 2.21 -2.62
C LEU A 106 -23.50 0.72 -2.93
N PRO A 107 -23.25 0.34 -4.20
CA PRO A 107 -22.85 -1.02 -4.55
C PRO A 107 -21.51 -1.43 -3.94
N LYS A 108 -20.54 -0.50 -3.93
CA LYS A 108 -19.28 -0.67 -3.22
C LYS A 108 -19.42 -0.03 -1.84
N ILE A 109 -19.36 -0.88 -0.81
CA ILE A 109 -19.42 -0.47 0.59
C ILE A 109 -18.24 0.43 0.91
N VAL A 110 -18.51 1.48 1.66
CA VAL A 110 -17.53 2.46 2.15
C VAL A 110 -17.46 2.39 3.68
N ASN A 111 -16.34 2.83 4.25
CA ASN A 111 -16.04 2.73 5.68
C ASN A 111 -16.35 4.01 6.45
N LYS A 112 -16.62 5.12 5.76
CA LYS A 112 -16.93 6.44 6.34
C LYS A 112 -18.02 7.17 5.56
N THR A 113 -18.63 8.17 6.22
CA THR A 113 -19.69 9.02 5.64
C THR A 113 -19.17 10.27 4.93
N ASP A 114 -17.85 10.47 4.89
CA ASP A 114 -17.16 11.64 4.31
C ASP A 114 -17.00 11.59 2.78
N TYR A 115 -17.77 10.73 2.11
CA TYR A 115 -17.82 10.70 0.65
C TYR A 115 -18.55 11.90 0.06
N LYS A 116 -18.08 12.37 -1.09
CA LYS A 116 -18.73 13.38 -1.93
C LYS A 116 -19.59 12.69 -2.99
N VAL A 117 -20.73 13.28 -3.32
CA VAL A 117 -21.59 12.83 -4.42
C VAL A 117 -21.79 14.01 -5.36
N ASP A 118 -21.24 13.90 -6.57
CA ASP A 118 -21.48 14.85 -7.65
C ASP A 118 -22.63 14.35 -8.52
N ILE A 119 -23.57 15.23 -8.83
CA ILE A 119 -24.82 14.91 -9.55
C ILE A 119 -24.72 15.48 -10.96
N GLU A 120 -24.97 14.63 -11.96
CA GLU A 120 -25.12 15.01 -13.36
C GLU A 120 -26.52 14.59 -13.83
N VAL A 121 -27.29 15.53 -14.37
CA VAL A 121 -28.60 15.21 -14.98
C VAL A 121 -28.33 14.73 -16.40
N THR A 122 -28.61 13.46 -16.68
CA THR A 122 -28.37 12.89 -18.02
C THR A 122 -29.58 12.99 -18.92
N GLU A 123 -30.79 12.80 -18.36
CA GLU A 123 -32.04 12.85 -19.12
C GLU A 123 -33.16 13.41 -18.22
N ALA A 124 -34.07 14.20 -18.80
CA ALA A 124 -35.26 14.68 -18.12
C ALA A 124 -36.40 14.91 -19.12
N ASP A 125 -37.64 14.62 -18.73
CA ASP A 125 -38.85 14.87 -19.53
C ASP A 125 -39.48 16.25 -19.26
N GLY A 126 -38.71 17.15 -18.65
CA GLY A 126 -39.09 18.53 -18.36
C GLY A 126 -37.99 19.31 -17.65
N PRO A 127 -38.24 20.57 -17.29
CA PRO A 127 -37.30 21.40 -16.55
C PRO A 127 -36.89 20.80 -15.20
N VAL A 128 -35.58 20.77 -14.96
CA VAL A 128 -34.94 20.49 -13.66
C VAL A 128 -34.21 21.76 -13.24
N GLU A 129 -34.61 22.35 -12.12
CA GLU A 129 -34.00 23.57 -11.59
C GLU A 129 -32.71 23.24 -10.83
N TYR A 130 -32.79 22.31 -9.87
CA TYR A 130 -31.63 21.80 -9.15
C TYR A 130 -31.87 20.40 -8.60
N ALA A 131 -30.79 19.66 -8.40
CA ALA A 131 -30.78 18.37 -7.72
C ALA A 131 -29.83 18.43 -6.53
N GLU A 132 -30.15 17.72 -5.46
CA GLU A 132 -29.33 17.70 -4.25
C GLU A 132 -29.28 16.31 -3.61
N VAL A 133 -28.16 16.06 -2.93
CA VAL A 133 -27.95 14.89 -2.06
C VAL A 133 -28.15 15.32 -0.61
N PHE A 134 -28.90 14.52 0.14
CA PHE A 134 -29.19 14.74 1.55
C PHE A 134 -29.26 13.40 2.31
N ASP A 135 -29.37 13.46 3.64
CA ASP A 135 -29.40 12.26 4.52
C ASP A 135 -28.29 11.24 4.19
N LYS A 136 -27.03 11.68 4.15
CA LYS A 136 -25.89 10.77 3.94
C LYS A 136 -25.74 9.82 5.13
N ALA A 137 -25.63 8.53 4.83
CA ALA A 137 -25.35 7.45 5.76
C ALA A 137 -24.17 6.62 5.24
N LEU A 138 -23.67 5.68 6.06
CA LEU A 138 -22.43 4.95 5.80
C LEU A 138 -22.40 4.25 4.44
N ASN A 139 -23.53 3.75 3.93
CA ASN A 139 -23.59 3.03 2.65
C ASN A 139 -24.79 3.41 1.79
N ALA A 140 -25.41 4.56 2.10
CA ALA A 140 -26.57 5.04 1.40
C ALA A 140 -26.71 6.54 1.56
N PHE A 141 -27.38 7.18 0.62
CA PHE A 141 -27.78 8.58 0.71
C PHE A 141 -29.13 8.76 0.04
N LYS A 142 -29.76 9.91 0.24
CA LYS A 142 -30.96 10.29 -0.51
C LYS A 142 -30.61 11.34 -1.54
N VAL A 143 -31.29 11.28 -2.67
CA VAL A 143 -31.22 12.28 -3.73
C VAL A 143 -32.63 12.74 -4.07
N ARG A 144 -32.79 14.04 -4.34
CA ARG A 144 -34.03 14.61 -4.87
C ARG A 144 -33.72 15.68 -5.89
N TYR A 145 -34.71 16.01 -6.70
CA TYR A 145 -34.67 17.17 -7.59
C TYR A 145 -35.89 18.06 -7.42
N TYR A 146 -35.71 19.32 -7.80
CA TYR A 146 -36.72 20.35 -7.88
C TYR A 146 -36.89 20.77 -9.34
N GLY A 147 -38.14 20.89 -9.78
CA GLY A 147 -38.49 21.15 -11.18
C GLY A 147 -39.85 20.57 -11.52
N SER A 148 -40.28 20.77 -12.77
CA SER A 148 -41.57 20.30 -13.28
C SER A 148 -41.49 19.00 -14.08
N ALA A 149 -40.28 18.45 -14.28
CA ALA A 149 -40.10 17.11 -14.85
C ALA A 149 -40.89 16.06 -14.04
N LYS A 150 -41.35 15.01 -14.71
CA LYS A 150 -41.95 13.82 -14.08
C LYS A 150 -40.93 12.70 -13.94
N ASN A 151 -40.00 12.57 -14.88
CA ASN A 151 -38.96 11.56 -14.90
C ASN A 151 -37.60 12.23 -15.14
N VAL A 152 -36.64 11.97 -14.25
CA VAL A 152 -35.28 12.48 -14.34
C VAL A 152 -34.30 11.34 -14.09
N THR A 153 -33.36 11.15 -15.00
CA THR A 153 -32.23 10.23 -14.84
C THR A 153 -31.01 11.03 -14.42
N LEU A 154 -30.42 10.63 -13.29
CA LEU A 154 -29.21 11.20 -12.73
C LEU A 154 -28.07 10.19 -12.84
N LYS A 155 -26.89 10.70 -13.13
CA LYS A 155 -25.62 10.01 -12.95
C LYS A 155 -24.94 10.60 -11.71
N LEU A 156 -24.60 9.72 -10.78
CA LEU A 156 -24.11 10.06 -9.45
C LEU A 156 -22.67 9.57 -9.36
N HIS A 157 -21.74 10.50 -9.21
CA HIS A 157 -20.32 10.23 -9.03
C HIS A 157 -19.99 10.29 -7.55
N VAL A 158 -19.78 9.13 -6.93
CA VAL A 158 -19.46 9.01 -5.50
C VAL A 158 -17.96 8.85 -5.36
N ILE A 159 -17.30 9.80 -4.70
CA ILE A 159 -15.84 9.82 -4.49
C ILE A 159 -15.56 9.90 -2.99
N GLY A 160 -14.63 9.09 -2.49
CA GLY A 160 -14.28 9.06 -1.08
C GLY A 160 -15.06 8.03 -0.26
N GLY A 161 -14.74 7.97 1.03
CA GLY A 161 -15.41 7.15 2.03
C GLY A 161 -14.82 5.75 2.20
N LEU A 162 -13.99 5.24 1.28
CA LEU A 162 -13.40 3.91 1.43
C LEU A 162 -12.38 3.82 2.57
N TYR A 163 -11.70 4.93 2.91
CA TYR A 163 -10.59 4.92 3.88
C TYR A 163 -10.68 5.96 4.98
#